data_AF-A0A534VDV3-F1
#
_entry.id   AF-A0A534VDV3-F1
#
_cell.length_a   1.000
_cell.length_b   1.000
_cell.length_c   1.000
_cell.angle_alpha   90.00
_cell.angle_beta   90.00
_cell.angle_gamma   90.00
#
_symmetry.space_group_name_H-M   'P 1'
#
loop_
_entity.id
_entity.type
_entity.pdbx_description
1 polymer ?
#
loop_
_entity_poly.entity_id
_entity_poly.type
_entity_poly.pdbx_seq_one_letter_code
_entity_poly.pdbx_strand_id
1 'polypeptide(L)'
;MEYWAASRLLVFGGNPYSPEALFSLQQPAGWGGAAPVIMWNPPWTLLFTLPFGLFSYTTGQFCWLLAHVSLILVSVQQLWSIYGNTTAPSRLPWLLALTYVPAVCVLIIGQISPVILAGLTAFLYFERKQKSFAMGASAAVLSIKPHLLYLFWIVFVLWIWKNRQWRVISGTVLIGLSAALIPLLLDRQIYFQYFALYTIPDIPRPLDWLTPTFRSAVRVFIGPGHAWLEFAPSVVAIAWVLYYWHQYKHGWQWCEQLPLIVLVSVVSSFFAWTYDQVAFFPAIIEAAIWIRQKPLPWHAFWAARLYIAINACHAVLRIWIADELWYFWLAPAFFANYLIFRWEMKKMAPFKSIDV
;
A
#
# COMPACT_ATOMS: atom_id res chain seq x y z
N MET A 1 -11.19 -4.21 -13.90
CA MET A 1 -12.65 -4.36 -14.04
C MET A 1 -13.42 -3.49 -13.02
N GLU A 2 -13.28 -3.75 -11.72
CA GLU A 2 -14.03 -3.06 -10.64
C GLU A 2 -13.96 -1.52 -10.70
N TYR A 3 -12.75 -0.95 -10.84
CA TYR A 3 -12.52 0.49 -10.88
C TYR A 3 -13.18 1.16 -12.10
N TRP A 4 -13.07 0.52 -13.27
CA TRP A 4 -13.68 1.01 -14.51
C TRP A 4 -15.20 0.99 -14.42
N ALA A 5 -15.78 -0.12 -13.94
CA ALA A 5 -17.23 -0.28 -13.85
C ALA A 5 -17.85 0.74 -12.90
N ALA A 6 -17.29 0.89 -11.69
CA ALA A 6 -17.74 1.88 -10.72
C ALA A 6 -17.63 3.31 -11.29
N SER A 7 -16.50 3.65 -11.90
CA SER A 7 -16.28 4.97 -12.49
C SER A 7 -17.24 5.27 -13.64
N ARG A 8 -17.49 4.28 -14.51
CA ARG A 8 -18.40 4.41 -15.65
C ARG A 8 -19.84 4.60 -15.17
N LEU A 9 -20.29 3.84 -14.17
CA LEU A 9 -21.60 4.05 -13.56
C LEU A 9 -21.73 5.48 -13.04
N LEU A 10 -20.77 5.95 -12.23
CA LEU A 10 -20.83 7.30 -11.68
C LEU A 10 -20.87 8.39 -12.76
N VAL A 11 -20.03 8.28 -13.80
CA VAL A 11 -19.98 9.24 -14.92
C VAL A 11 -21.30 9.33 -15.67
N PHE A 12 -22.00 8.20 -15.84
CA PHE A 12 -23.26 8.12 -16.57
C PHE A 12 -24.50 8.17 -15.66
N GLY A 13 -24.35 8.68 -14.42
CA GLY A 13 -25.46 8.93 -13.49
C GLY A 13 -26.03 7.69 -12.79
N GLY A 14 -25.33 6.56 -12.85
CA GLY A 14 -25.66 5.33 -12.12
C GLY A 14 -24.96 5.23 -10.76
N ASN A 15 -25.45 4.32 -9.92
CA ASN A 15 -24.88 4.04 -8.60
C ASN A 15 -23.58 3.20 -8.72
N PRO A 16 -22.39 3.75 -8.41
CA PRO A 16 -21.11 3.05 -8.54
C PRO A 16 -20.92 1.88 -7.55
N TYR A 17 -21.79 1.77 -6.55
CA TYR A 17 -21.77 0.74 -5.51
C TYR A 17 -22.94 -0.24 -5.59
N SER A 18 -23.76 -0.18 -6.65
CA SER A 18 -24.83 -1.16 -6.90
C SER A 18 -24.25 -2.47 -7.46
N PRO A 19 -24.35 -3.60 -6.74
CA PRO A 19 -23.83 -4.88 -7.22
C PRO A 19 -24.47 -5.33 -8.53
N GLU A 20 -25.79 -5.16 -8.66
CA GLU A 20 -26.54 -5.51 -9.87
C GLU A 20 -26.06 -4.68 -11.07
N ALA A 21 -25.99 -3.35 -10.93
CA ALA A 21 -25.56 -2.47 -12.01
C ALA A 21 -24.09 -2.72 -12.41
N LEU A 22 -23.22 -2.98 -11.42
CA LEU A 22 -21.84 -3.39 -11.66
C LEU A 22 -21.80 -4.69 -12.46
N PHE A 23 -22.59 -5.69 -12.07
CA PHE A 23 -22.61 -6.99 -12.74
C PHE A 23 -23.08 -6.90 -14.19
N SER A 24 -24.18 -6.17 -14.44
CA SER A 24 -24.71 -5.91 -15.78
C SER A 24 -23.71 -5.20 -16.69
N LEU A 25 -22.85 -4.35 -16.13
CA LEU A 25 -21.82 -3.65 -16.89
C LEU A 25 -20.56 -4.51 -17.12
N GLN A 26 -20.21 -5.37 -16.17
CA GLN A 26 -18.99 -6.19 -16.20
C GLN A 26 -19.11 -7.42 -17.12
N GLN A 27 -20.28 -8.07 -17.14
CA GLN A 27 -20.55 -9.24 -17.98
C GLN A 27 -20.23 -9.02 -19.47
N PRO A 28 -20.81 -8.02 -20.15
CA PRO A 28 -20.50 -7.75 -21.56
C PRO A 28 -19.06 -7.25 -21.77
N ALA A 29 -18.38 -6.77 -20.71
CA ALA A 29 -16.97 -6.38 -20.74
C ALA A 29 -16.00 -7.57 -20.55
N GLY A 30 -16.51 -8.80 -20.43
CA GLY A 30 -15.71 -10.03 -20.34
C GLY A 30 -15.52 -10.58 -18.92
N TRP A 31 -16.30 -10.13 -17.94
CA TRP A 31 -16.29 -10.73 -16.61
C TRP A 31 -17.03 -12.07 -16.60
N GLY A 32 -16.30 -13.16 -16.34
CA GLY A 32 -16.86 -14.52 -16.29
C GLY A 32 -17.27 -15.02 -14.90
N GLY A 33 -17.14 -14.21 -13.85
CA GLY A 33 -17.50 -14.60 -12.49
C GLY A 33 -19.02 -14.61 -12.26
N ALA A 34 -19.48 -15.38 -11.28
CA ALA A 34 -20.90 -15.48 -10.92
C ALA A 34 -21.45 -14.27 -10.14
N ALA A 35 -20.56 -13.43 -9.60
CA ALA A 35 -20.89 -12.22 -8.84
C ALA A 35 -20.00 -11.06 -9.32
N PRO A 36 -20.42 -9.78 -9.16
CA PRO A 36 -19.62 -8.64 -9.59
C PRO A 36 -18.32 -8.51 -8.78
N VAL A 37 -17.29 -7.96 -9.41
CA VAL A 37 -16.12 -7.46 -8.69
C VAL A 37 -16.41 -6.03 -8.23
N ILE A 38 -16.33 -5.79 -6.92
CA ILE A 38 -16.75 -4.52 -6.32
C ILE A 38 -15.53 -3.76 -5.79
N MET A 39 -15.43 -2.49 -6.15
CA MET A 39 -14.45 -1.58 -5.56
C MET A 39 -14.92 -1.18 -4.16
N TRP A 40 -14.43 -1.86 -3.11
CA TRP A 40 -14.75 -1.56 -1.71
C TRP A 40 -14.12 -0.27 -1.16
N ASN A 41 -13.40 0.46 -2.01
CA ASN A 41 -12.77 1.70 -1.64
C ASN A 41 -13.82 2.81 -1.39
N PRO A 42 -13.52 3.73 -0.46
CA PRO A 42 -14.40 4.85 -0.15
C PRO A 42 -14.55 5.82 -1.33
N PRO A 43 -15.64 6.62 -1.38
CA PRO A 43 -15.99 7.44 -2.55
C PRO A 43 -14.90 8.40 -3.05
N TRP A 44 -14.06 8.95 -2.17
CA TRP A 44 -12.94 9.80 -2.57
C TRP A 44 -11.91 9.10 -3.47
N THR A 45 -11.89 7.76 -3.48
CA THR A 45 -11.04 6.96 -4.36
C THR A 45 -11.47 7.08 -5.83
N LEU A 46 -12.75 7.38 -6.08
CA LEU A 46 -13.28 7.49 -7.45
C LEU A 46 -12.58 8.57 -8.26
N LEU A 47 -11.99 9.60 -7.63
CA LEU A 47 -11.20 10.60 -8.33
C LEU A 47 -10.00 10.04 -9.09
N PHE A 48 -9.41 8.96 -8.58
CA PHE A 48 -8.28 8.31 -9.23
C PHE A 48 -8.72 7.41 -10.38
N THR A 49 -10.00 7.02 -10.43
CA THR A 49 -10.53 6.03 -11.37
C THR A 49 -11.48 6.64 -12.40
N LEU A 50 -12.08 7.79 -12.10
CA LEU A 50 -13.06 8.52 -12.91
C LEU A 50 -12.61 8.75 -14.36
N PRO A 51 -11.37 9.23 -14.63
CA PRO A 51 -10.92 9.43 -16.01
C PRO A 51 -11.00 8.17 -16.87
N PHE A 52 -10.85 6.99 -16.27
CA PHE A 52 -10.85 5.72 -16.99
C PHE A 52 -12.28 5.23 -17.30
N GLY A 53 -13.29 5.66 -16.54
CA GLY A 53 -14.70 5.32 -16.78
C GLY A 53 -15.30 5.99 -18.04
N LEU A 54 -14.66 7.06 -18.54
CA LEU A 54 -15.05 7.76 -19.76
C LEU A 54 -14.82 6.93 -21.03
N PHE A 55 -13.90 5.97 -20.99
CA PHE A 55 -13.51 5.14 -22.13
C PHE A 55 -14.23 3.79 -22.14
N SER A 56 -14.16 3.08 -23.27
CA SER A 56 -14.50 1.65 -23.34
C SER A 56 -13.64 0.85 -22.36
N TYR A 57 -14.07 -0.36 -21.97
CA TYR A 57 -13.31 -1.18 -21.02
C TYR A 57 -11.87 -1.42 -21.48
N THR A 58 -11.67 -1.83 -22.73
CA THR A 58 -10.33 -2.14 -23.27
C THR A 58 -9.41 -0.92 -23.24
N THR A 59 -9.90 0.24 -23.68
CA THR A 59 -9.10 1.47 -23.66
C THR A 59 -8.83 1.93 -22.23
N GLY A 60 -9.85 1.90 -21.36
CA GLY A 60 -9.71 2.24 -19.94
C GLY A 60 -8.70 1.33 -19.23
N GLN A 61 -8.74 0.02 -19.49
CA GLN A 61 -7.79 -0.96 -18.96
C GLN A 61 -6.36 -0.69 -19.43
N PHE A 62 -6.16 -0.41 -20.72
CA PHE A 62 -4.83 -0.08 -21.25
C PHE A 62 -4.27 1.20 -20.64
N CYS A 63 -5.07 2.27 -20.56
CA CYS A 63 -4.68 3.53 -19.92
C CYS A 63 -4.38 3.32 -18.43
N TRP A 64 -5.18 2.51 -17.73
CA TRP A 64 -4.97 2.16 -16.33
C TRP A 64 -3.64 1.44 -16.13
N LEU A 65 -3.35 0.42 -16.94
CA LEU A 65 -2.09 -0.29 -16.93
C LEU A 65 -0.90 0.65 -17.16
N LEU A 66 -0.97 1.49 -18.20
CA LEU A 66 0.09 2.44 -18.53
C LEU A 66 0.35 3.41 -17.36
N ALA A 67 -0.71 3.97 -16.78
CA ALA A 67 -0.61 4.84 -15.62
C ALA A 67 0.07 4.13 -14.43
N HIS A 68 -0.31 2.88 -14.14
CA HIS A 68 0.23 2.13 -13.01
C HIS A 68 1.70 1.73 -13.23
N VAL A 69 2.08 1.34 -14.45
CA VAL A 69 3.48 1.10 -14.82
C VAL A 69 4.30 2.39 -14.61
N SER A 70 3.81 3.53 -15.10
CA SER A 70 4.49 4.82 -14.90
C SER A 70 4.62 5.18 -13.43
N LEU A 71 3.55 5.02 -12.63
CA LEU A 71 3.59 5.29 -11.19
C LEU A 71 4.62 4.43 -10.48
N ILE A 72 4.72 3.13 -10.77
CA ILE A 72 5.73 2.24 -10.17
C ILE A 72 7.14 2.69 -10.58
N LEU A 73 7.41 2.83 -11.88
CA LEU A 73 8.74 3.14 -12.39
C LEU A 73 9.26 4.51 -11.91
N VAL A 74 8.39 5.52 -11.90
CA VAL A 74 8.71 6.85 -11.36
C VAL A 74 8.94 6.74 -9.85
N SER A 75 8.08 6.02 -9.12
CA SER A 75 8.21 5.89 -7.67
C SER A 75 9.53 5.24 -7.28
N VAL A 76 9.87 4.09 -7.84
CA VAL A 76 11.13 3.40 -7.50
C VAL A 76 12.37 4.20 -7.88
N GLN A 77 12.31 4.97 -8.98
CA GLN A 77 13.40 5.86 -9.38
C GLN A 77 13.56 7.04 -8.40
N GLN A 78 12.45 7.61 -7.94
CA GLN A 78 12.48 8.69 -6.96
C GLN A 78 12.93 8.18 -5.59
N LEU A 79 12.45 7.01 -5.14
CA LEU A 79 12.93 6.36 -3.92
C LEU A 79 14.44 6.09 -4.01
N TRP A 80 14.94 5.67 -5.18
CA TRP A 80 16.38 5.46 -5.39
C TRP A 80 17.19 6.74 -5.16
N SER A 81 16.69 7.88 -5.66
CA SER A 81 17.32 9.19 -5.42
C SER A 81 17.19 9.65 -3.97
N ILE A 82 16.05 9.38 -3.34
CA ILE A 82 15.76 9.73 -1.94
C ILE A 82 16.72 9.00 -1.01
N TYR A 83 16.76 7.67 -1.05
CA TYR A 83 17.59 6.85 -0.17
C TYR A 83 19.07 6.88 -0.56
N GLY A 84 19.38 6.91 -1.85
CA GLY A 84 20.75 6.92 -2.35
C GLY A 84 21.46 8.26 -2.23
N ASN A 85 20.73 9.32 -1.88
CA ASN A 85 21.20 10.71 -1.94
C ASN A 85 21.95 11.03 -3.24
N THR A 86 21.43 10.53 -4.37
CA THR A 86 22.11 10.59 -5.67
C THR A 86 21.14 10.98 -6.78
N THR A 87 21.64 11.72 -7.75
CA THR A 87 20.94 12.03 -9.01
C THR A 87 21.45 11.18 -10.17
N ALA A 88 22.44 10.31 -9.93
CA ALA A 88 23.04 9.49 -10.96
C ALA A 88 21.99 8.49 -11.51
N PRO A 89 21.89 8.35 -12.85
CA PRO A 89 20.96 7.41 -13.45
C PRO A 89 21.31 5.98 -13.06
N SER A 90 20.31 5.19 -12.69
CA SER A 90 20.46 3.76 -12.46
C SER A 90 19.24 3.03 -12.97
N ARG A 91 19.46 1.93 -13.70
CA ARG A 91 18.38 1.04 -14.15
C ARG A 91 18.02 -0.03 -13.12
N LEU A 92 18.81 -0.14 -12.04
CA LEU A 92 18.58 -1.12 -10.98
C LEU A 92 17.22 -1.00 -10.28
N PRO A 93 16.72 0.20 -9.89
CA PRO A 93 15.38 0.32 -9.30
C PRO A 93 14.27 -0.21 -10.24
N TRP A 94 14.40 -0.01 -11.56
CA TRP A 94 13.46 -0.55 -12.53
C TRP A 94 13.57 -2.07 -12.65
N LEU A 95 14.78 -2.62 -12.67
CA LEU A 95 14.98 -4.07 -12.66
C LEU A 95 14.35 -4.70 -11.40
N LEU A 96 14.55 -4.10 -10.23
CA LEU A 96 13.92 -4.54 -8.99
C LEU A 96 12.39 -4.48 -9.08
N ALA A 97 11.82 -3.41 -9.66
CA ALA A 97 10.38 -3.29 -9.84
C ALA A 97 9.80 -4.34 -10.78
N LEU A 98 10.48 -4.62 -11.89
CA LEU A 98 10.03 -5.58 -12.91
C LEU A 98 10.20 -7.05 -12.48
N THR A 99 11.09 -7.32 -11.53
CA THR A 99 11.35 -8.67 -11.00
C THR A 99 10.65 -8.95 -9.66
N TYR A 100 10.08 -7.92 -9.03
CA TYR A 100 9.32 -8.06 -7.80
C TYR A 100 7.92 -8.60 -8.09
N VAL A 101 7.66 -9.86 -7.72
CA VAL A 101 6.43 -10.58 -8.11
C VAL A 101 5.16 -9.84 -7.67
N PRO A 102 5.05 -9.30 -6.45
CA PRO A 102 3.88 -8.49 -6.07
C PRO A 102 3.61 -7.29 -6.98
N ALA A 103 4.66 -6.62 -7.50
CA ALA A 103 4.49 -5.52 -8.44
C ALA A 103 4.04 -5.98 -9.83
N VAL A 104 4.40 -7.20 -10.24
CA VAL A 104 3.85 -7.79 -11.46
C VAL A 104 2.38 -8.17 -11.25
N CYS A 105 2.05 -8.81 -10.12
CA CYS A 105 0.68 -9.18 -9.77
C CYS A 105 -0.26 -7.97 -9.70
N VAL A 106 0.16 -6.87 -9.09
CA VAL A 106 -0.69 -5.66 -8.98
C VAL A 106 -1.05 -5.07 -10.35
N LEU A 107 -0.13 -5.16 -11.32
CA LEU A 107 -0.36 -4.72 -12.70
C LEU A 107 -1.28 -5.66 -13.47
N ILE A 108 -1.10 -6.98 -13.31
CA ILE A 108 -1.95 -8.00 -13.96
C ILE A 108 -3.39 -7.90 -13.44
N ILE A 109 -3.57 -7.79 -12.13
CA ILE A 109 -4.90 -7.71 -11.50
C ILE A 109 -5.51 -6.32 -11.73
N GLY A 110 -4.69 -5.29 -11.92
CA GLY A 110 -5.13 -3.91 -12.12
C GLY A 110 -5.60 -3.24 -10.83
N GLN A 111 -4.92 -3.52 -9.71
CA GLN A 111 -5.23 -2.98 -8.39
C GLN A 111 -4.65 -1.57 -8.17
N ILE A 112 -5.32 -0.75 -7.34
CA ILE A 112 -4.97 0.68 -7.13
C ILE A 112 -3.72 0.92 -6.27
N SER A 113 -3.13 -0.13 -5.69
CA SER A 113 -2.01 -0.03 -4.73
C SER A 113 -0.75 0.71 -5.23
N PRO A 114 -0.44 0.78 -6.54
CA PRO A 114 0.61 1.67 -7.07
C PRO A 114 0.37 3.16 -6.81
N VAL A 115 -0.88 3.60 -6.67
CA VAL A 115 -1.21 4.96 -6.24
C VAL A 115 -0.78 5.20 -4.78
N ILE A 116 -0.90 4.17 -3.92
CA ILE A 116 -0.40 4.22 -2.53
C ILE A 116 1.12 4.35 -2.51
N LEU A 117 1.83 3.57 -3.34
CA LEU A 117 3.29 3.68 -3.49
C LEU A 117 3.70 5.09 -3.94
N ALA A 118 3.00 5.65 -4.92
CA ALA A 118 3.24 7.01 -5.40
C ALA A 118 2.99 8.04 -4.29
N GLY A 119 1.93 7.87 -3.49
CA GLY A 119 1.65 8.68 -2.31
C GLY A 119 2.76 8.62 -1.27
N LEU A 120 3.27 7.43 -0.94
CA LEU A 120 4.39 7.24 0.01
C LEU A 120 5.66 7.90 -0.51
N THR A 121 5.92 7.76 -1.81
CA THR A 121 7.10 8.33 -2.46
C THR A 121 7.02 9.85 -2.52
N ALA A 122 5.86 10.40 -2.89
CA ALA A 122 5.61 11.84 -2.91
C ALA A 122 5.71 12.44 -1.50
N PHE A 123 5.19 11.73 -0.48
CA PHE A 123 5.32 12.12 0.91
C PHE A 123 6.80 12.29 1.33
N LEU A 124 7.65 11.28 1.07
CA LEU A 124 9.09 11.37 1.34
C LEU A 124 9.79 12.44 0.50
N TYR A 125 9.42 12.57 -0.78
CA TYR A 125 9.98 13.57 -1.67
C TYR A 125 9.73 14.98 -1.14
N PHE A 126 8.50 15.29 -0.74
CA PHE A 126 8.13 16.62 -0.23
C PHE A 126 8.61 16.86 1.20
N GLU A 127 8.74 15.83 2.02
CA GLU A 127 9.43 15.91 3.33
C GLU A 127 10.89 16.37 3.13
N ARG A 128 11.63 15.69 2.25
CA ARG A 128 13.01 16.07 1.92
C ARG A 128 13.13 17.46 1.29
N LYS A 129 12.15 17.88 0.50
CA LYS A 129 12.07 19.24 -0.07
C LYS A 129 11.53 20.30 0.91
N GLN A 130 11.20 19.93 2.14
CA GLN A 130 10.64 20.81 3.16
C GLN A 130 9.35 21.53 2.69
N LYS A 131 8.54 20.85 1.85
CA LYS A 131 7.26 21.36 1.32
C LYS A 131 6.10 20.78 2.12
N SER A 132 5.87 21.32 3.32
CA SER A 132 4.90 20.80 4.30
C SER A 132 3.48 20.59 3.73
N PHE A 133 2.96 21.54 2.94
CA PHE A 133 1.63 21.42 2.35
C PHE A 133 1.54 20.24 1.38
N ALA A 134 2.50 20.11 0.47
CA ALA A 134 2.53 19.03 -0.52
C ALA A 134 2.81 17.66 0.12
N MET A 135 3.60 17.63 1.20
CA MET A 135 3.76 16.45 2.05
C MET A 135 2.40 16.03 2.65
N GLY A 136 1.64 16.98 3.20
CA GLY A 136 0.28 16.73 3.69
C GLY A 136 -0.70 16.25 2.62
N ALA A 137 -0.67 16.90 1.45
CA ALA A 137 -1.46 16.49 0.27
C ALA A 137 -1.15 15.05 -0.16
N SER A 138 0.13 14.65 -0.12
CA SER A 138 0.54 13.28 -0.43
C SER A 138 0.00 12.29 0.59
N ALA A 139 -0.07 12.67 1.87
CA ALA A 139 -0.69 11.83 2.90
C ALA A 139 -2.19 11.60 2.61
N ALA A 140 -2.93 12.58 2.11
CA ALA A 140 -4.34 12.39 1.73
C ALA A 140 -4.54 11.26 0.70
N VAL A 141 -3.59 11.06 -0.23
CA VAL A 141 -3.62 9.92 -1.19
C VAL A 141 -3.56 8.57 -0.47
N LEU A 142 -2.83 8.48 0.65
CA LEU A 142 -2.69 7.24 1.42
C LEU A 142 -4.02 6.80 2.06
N SER A 143 -5.02 7.68 2.13
CA SER A 143 -6.35 7.38 2.67
C SER A 143 -7.22 6.52 1.74
N ILE A 144 -6.73 6.18 0.54
CA ILE A 144 -7.38 5.22 -0.38
C ILE A 144 -7.44 3.81 0.26
N LYS A 145 -6.41 3.42 1.02
CA LYS A 145 -6.32 2.17 1.78
C LYS A 145 -5.78 2.45 3.19
N PRO A 146 -6.57 3.05 4.09
CA PRO A 146 -6.07 3.50 5.40
C PRO A 146 -5.68 2.32 6.30
N HIS A 147 -6.38 1.19 6.17
CA HIS A 147 -6.09 -0.05 6.90
C HIS A 147 -4.71 -0.61 6.57
N LEU A 148 -4.23 -0.48 5.32
CA LEU A 148 -2.92 -0.98 4.90
C LEU A 148 -1.77 -0.25 5.60
N LEU A 149 -1.96 1.05 5.86
CA LEU A 149 -0.99 1.97 6.42
C LEU A 149 -1.38 2.49 7.81
N TYR A 150 -2.15 1.70 8.58
CA TYR A 150 -2.72 2.15 9.84
C TYR A 150 -1.66 2.56 10.89
N LEU A 151 -0.50 1.89 10.95
CA LEU A 151 0.60 2.31 11.84
C LEU A 151 1.24 3.62 11.39
N PHE A 152 1.34 3.86 10.08
CA PHE A 152 1.78 5.14 9.55
C PHE A 152 0.85 6.25 10.04
N TRP A 153 -0.47 6.05 9.98
CA TRP A 153 -1.45 7.04 10.43
C TRP A 153 -1.35 7.37 11.91
N ILE A 154 -1.17 6.35 12.78
CA ILE A 154 -0.96 6.54 14.21
C ILE A 154 0.27 7.43 14.44
N VAL A 155 1.41 7.07 13.84
CA VAL A 155 2.64 7.84 14.01
C VAL A 155 2.53 9.23 13.37
N PHE A 156 1.84 9.35 12.23
CA PHE A 156 1.65 10.61 11.53
C PHE A 156 0.89 11.62 12.39
N VAL A 157 -0.18 11.19 13.08
CA VAL A 157 -0.92 12.03 14.03
C VAL A 157 -0.05 12.44 15.21
N LEU A 158 0.66 11.48 15.83
CA LEU A 158 1.56 11.76 16.94
C LEU A 158 2.69 12.73 16.56
N TRP A 159 3.24 12.56 15.35
CA TRP A 159 4.30 13.40 14.79
C TRP A 159 3.81 14.81 14.48
N ILE A 160 2.62 14.95 13.87
CA ILE A 160 1.98 16.24 13.61
C ILE A 160 1.77 17.00 14.93
N TRP A 161 1.21 16.32 15.93
CA TRP A 161 0.90 16.93 17.22
C TRP A 161 2.18 17.40 17.91
N LYS A 162 3.20 16.53 18.01
CA LYS A 162 4.47 16.87 18.63
C LYS A 162 5.16 18.05 17.95
N ASN A 163 5.23 18.04 16.62
CA ASN A 163 6.01 19.01 15.86
C ASN A 163 5.20 20.23 15.41
N ARG A 164 3.91 20.30 15.77
CA ARG A 164 2.99 21.39 15.42
C ARG A 164 2.99 21.72 13.92
N GLN A 165 2.97 20.67 13.09
CA GLN A 165 3.11 20.77 11.63
C GLN A 165 1.78 21.16 10.96
N TRP A 166 1.22 22.33 11.31
CA TRP A 166 -0.11 22.78 10.87
C TRP A 166 -0.25 22.90 9.34
N ARG A 167 0.84 23.23 8.64
CA ARG A 167 0.85 23.25 7.16
C ARG A 167 0.71 21.87 6.54
N VAL A 168 1.17 20.82 7.23
CA VAL A 168 0.93 19.43 6.80
C VAL A 168 -0.55 19.10 6.99
N ILE A 169 -1.13 19.46 8.15
CA ILE A 169 -2.57 19.28 8.40
C ILE A 169 -3.40 19.97 7.33
N SER A 170 -3.11 21.24 7.01
CA SER A 170 -3.90 21.97 6.01
C SER A 170 -3.80 21.31 4.62
N GLY A 171 -2.62 20.81 4.24
CA GLY A 171 -2.45 20.00 3.02
C GLY A 171 -3.29 18.73 3.01
N THR A 172 -3.22 17.93 4.08
CA THR A 172 -3.99 16.69 4.21
C THR A 172 -5.49 16.95 4.23
N VAL A 173 -5.95 17.93 5.00
CA VAL A 173 -7.37 18.25 5.16
C VAL A 173 -7.93 18.88 3.90
N LEU A 174 -7.29 19.89 3.30
CA LEU A 174 -7.85 20.55 2.12
C LEU A 174 -7.91 19.61 0.91
N ILE A 175 -6.87 18.81 0.68
CA ILE A 175 -6.86 17.85 -0.43
C ILE A 175 -7.78 16.67 -0.13
N GLY A 176 -7.79 16.16 1.09
CA GLY A 176 -8.68 15.07 1.51
C GLY A 176 -10.15 15.47 1.44
N LEU A 177 -10.53 16.66 1.92
CA LEU A 177 -11.89 17.19 1.82
C LEU A 177 -12.28 17.44 0.36
N SER A 178 -11.41 18.06 -0.44
CA SER A 178 -11.68 18.22 -1.87
C SER A 178 -11.92 16.86 -2.52
N ALA A 179 -11.09 15.86 -2.17
CA ALA A 179 -11.24 14.52 -2.70
C ALA A 179 -12.56 13.85 -2.29
N ALA A 180 -12.98 14.08 -1.05
CA ALA A 180 -14.24 13.59 -0.51
C ALA A 180 -15.48 14.30 -1.08
N LEU A 181 -15.36 15.58 -1.42
CA LEU A 181 -16.50 16.40 -1.86
C LEU A 181 -16.76 16.29 -3.37
N ILE A 182 -15.74 16.10 -4.21
CA ILE A 182 -15.95 16.06 -5.67
C ILE A 182 -16.95 14.96 -6.10
N PRO A 183 -16.93 13.73 -5.56
CA PRO A 183 -17.91 12.72 -5.95
C PRO A 183 -19.37 13.12 -5.65
N LEU A 184 -19.62 13.98 -4.66
CA LEU A 184 -20.96 14.52 -4.35
C LEU A 184 -21.51 15.45 -5.44
N LEU A 185 -20.64 16.01 -6.29
CA LEU A 185 -21.04 16.81 -7.43
C LEU A 185 -21.67 15.94 -8.53
N LEU A 186 -21.28 14.67 -8.62
CA LEU A 186 -21.80 13.71 -9.59
C LEU A 186 -22.99 12.93 -9.02
N ASP A 187 -22.91 12.53 -7.74
CA ASP A 187 -24.00 11.86 -7.05
C ASP A 187 -24.07 12.27 -5.57
N ARG A 188 -25.16 12.96 -5.20
CA ARG A 188 -25.40 13.43 -3.83
C ARG A 188 -25.60 12.30 -2.81
N GLN A 189 -25.97 11.11 -3.27
CA GLN A 189 -26.22 9.92 -2.44
C GLN A 189 -25.00 9.00 -2.34
N ILE A 190 -23.86 9.34 -2.95
CA ILE A 190 -22.74 8.41 -3.12
C ILE A 190 -22.21 7.80 -1.82
N TYR A 191 -22.17 8.57 -0.73
CA TYR A 191 -21.76 8.05 0.58
C TYR A 191 -22.82 7.15 1.20
N PHE A 192 -24.10 7.49 1.04
CA PHE A 192 -25.20 6.62 1.48
C PHE A 192 -25.15 5.28 0.74
N GLN A 193 -24.94 5.31 -0.59
CA GLN A 193 -24.79 4.11 -1.41
C GLN A 193 -23.58 3.27 -0.98
N TYR A 194 -22.43 3.91 -0.70
CA TYR A 194 -21.24 3.24 -0.20
C TYR A 194 -21.49 2.53 1.14
N PHE A 195 -22.17 3.18 2.08
CA PHE A 195 -22.48 2.55 3.37
C PHE A 195 -23.58 1.49 3.25
N ALA A 196 -24.57 1.69 2.36
CA ALA A 196 -25.61 0.71 2.09
C ALA A 196 -25.04 -0.61 1.54
N LEU A 197 -23.94 -0.57 0.78
CA LEU A 197 -23.22 -1.77 0.31
C LEU A 197 -22.83 -2.70 1.46
N TYR A 198 -22.46 -2.18 2.63
CA TYR A 198 -22.10 -2.98 3.80
C TYR A 198 -23.30 -3.67 4.48
N THR A 199 -24.52 -3.29 4.13
CA THR A 199 -25.76 -3.86 4.68
C THR A 199 -26.40 -4.90 3.78
N ILE A 200 -25.91 -5.07 2.54
CA ILE A 200 -26.48 -6.03 1.61
C ILE A 200 -26.15 -7.45 2.08
N PRO A 201 -27.16 -8.31 2.34
CA PRO A 201 -26.94 -9.71 2.68
C PRO A 201 -26.20 -10.43 1.54
N ASP A 202 -25.43 -11.46 1.88
CA ASP A 202 -24.76 -12.36 0.91
C ASP A 202 -23.63 -11.76 0.07
N ILE A 203 -23.27 -10.48 0.28
CA ILE A 203 -22.08 -9.88 -0.35
C ILE A 203 -20.90 -9.93 0.62
N PRO A 204 -19.84 -10.70 0.33
CA PRO A 204 -18.66 -10.78 1.20
C PRO A 204 -17.95 -9.43 1.31
N ARG A 205 -17.90 -8.89 2.53
CA ARG A 205 -17.20 -7.64 2.84
C ARG A 205 -15.70 -7.89 2.95
N PRO A 206 -14.84 -6.86 2.84
CA PRO A 206 -13.37 -7.04 2.89
C PRO A 206 -12.86 -7.86 4.09
N LEU A 207 -13.50 -7.74 5.25
CA LEU A 207 -13.13 -8.48 6.46
C LEU A 207 -13.56 -9.96 6.45
N ASP A 208 -14.51 -10.32 5.59
CA ASP A 208 -15.01 -11.70 5.45
C ASP A 208 -14.05 -12.56 4.61
N TRP A 209 -13.25 -11.94 3.72
CA TRP A 209 -12.29 -12.61 2.84
C TRP A 209 -11.09 -13.19 3.60
N LEU A 210 -10.68 -14.41 3.21
CA LEU A 210 -9.45 -15.04 3.68
C LEU A 210 -8.25 -14.49 2.90
N THR A 211 -7.75 -13.35 3.33
CA THR A 211 -6.60 -12.65 2.73
C THR A 211 -5.25 -13.18 3.27
N PRO A 212 -4.08 -12.95 2.60
CA PRO A 212 -2.75 -13.40 3.03
C PRO A 212 -2.23 -12.61 4.24
N THR A 213 -2.95 -12.67 5.35
CA THR A 213 -2.58 -12.01 6.60
C THR A 213 -2.52 -13.02 7.73
N PHE A 214 -1.77 -12.68 8.78
CA PHE A 214 -1.77 -13.49 9.99
C PHE A 214 -3.15 -13.57 10.64
N ARG A 215 -4.00 -12.55 10.48
CA ARG A 215 -5.40 -12.61 10.90
C ARG A 215 -6.12 -13.80 10.27
N SER A 216 -6.08 -13.94 8.95
CA SER A 216 -6.74 -15.06 8.26
C SER A 216 -6.11 -16.40 8.64
N ALA A 217 -4.79 -16.47 8.79
CA ALA A 217 -4.11 -17.68 9.23
C ALA A 217 -4.57 -18.10 10.64
N VAL A 218 -4.67 -17.17 11.59
CA VAL A 218 -5.21 -17.42 12.94
C VAL A 218 -6.64 -17.93 12.86
N ARG A 219 -7.50 -17.26 12.07
CA ARG A 219 -8.91 -17.67 11.87
C ARG A 219 -9.04 -19.11 11.39
N VAL A 220 -8.20 -19.52 10.44
CA VAL A 220 -8.25 -20.85 9.82
C VAL A 220 -7.61 -21.93 10.70
N PHE A 221 -6.43 -21.67 11.27
CA PHE A 221 -5.67 -22.70 12.01
C PHE A 221 -6.06 -22.83 13.49
N ILE A 222 -6.54 -21.76 14.13
CA ILE A 222 -6.97 -21.79 15.55
C ILE A 222 -8.49 -21.99 15.67
N GLY A 223 -9.23 -21.65 14.61
CA GLY A 223 -10.67 -21.84 14.50
C GLY A 223 -11.49 -20.64 14.99
N PRO A 224 -12.79 -20.60 14.63
CA PRO A 224 -13.66 -19.43 14.80
C PRO A 224 -14.00 -19.10 16.25
N GLY A 225 -13.83 -20.04 17.19
CA GLY A 225 -14.10 -19.83 18.62
C GLY A 225 -13.15 -18.83 19.30
N HIS A 226 -12.09 -18.39 18.62
CA HIS A 226 -11.09 -17.46 19.13
C HIS A 226 -10.99 -16.18 18.30
N ALA A 227 -12.12 -15.63 17.85
CA ALA A 227 -12.17 -14.43 17.00
C ALA A 227 -11.37 -13.23 17.56
N TRP A 228 -11.20 -13.11 18.87
CA TRP A 228 -10.38 -12.06 19.48
C TRP A 228 -8.87 -12.19 19.14
N LEU A 229 -8.37 -13.41 18.90
CA LEU A 229 -6.98 -13.66 18.50
C LEU A 229 -6.69 -13.16 17.08
N GLU A 230 -7.70 -13.03 16.21
CA GLU A 230 -7.55 -12.45 14.87
C GLU A 230 -6.99 -11.02 14.91
N PHE A 231 -7.27 -10.29 15.98
CA PHE A 231 -6.82 -8.91 16.18
C PHE A 231 -5.47 -8.81 16.90
N ALA A 232 -4.95 -9.92 17.44
CA ALA A 232 -3.71 -9.93 18.21
C ALA A 232 -2.50 -9.37 17.42
N PRO A 233 -2.28 -9.71 16.12
CA PRO A 233 -1.18 -9.13 15.37
C PRO A 233 -1.22 -7.60 15.32
N SER A 234 -2.40 -7.01 15.10
CA SER A 234 -2.57 -5.56 15.01
C SER A 234 -2.42 -4.89 16.38
N VAL A 235 -2.97 -5.47 17.44
CA VAL A 235 -2.83 -4.94 18.81
C VAL A 235 -1.36 -4.93 19.24
N VAL A 236 -0.62 -6.02 18.99
CA VAL A 236 0.81 -6.11 19.27
C VAL A 236 1.58 -5.06 18.46
N ALA A 237 1.25 -4.88 17.18
CA ALA A 237 1.89 -3.89 16.34
C ALA A 237 1.59 -2.44 16.76
N ILE A 238 0.39 -2.14 17.26
CA ILE A 238 0.07 -0.82 17.84
C ILE A 238 0.90 -0.59 19.12
N ALA A 239 0.93 -1.56 20.03
CA ALA A 239 1.75 -1.44 21.24
C ALA A 239 3.23 -1.22 20.89
N TRP A 240 3.74 -1.98 19.90
CA TRP A 240 5.07 -1.82 19.37
C TRP A 240 5.30 -0.43 18.77
N VAL A 241 4.39 0.09 17.93
CA VAL A 241 4.62 1.39 17.28
C VAL A 241 4.57 2.54 18.27
N LEU A 242 3.75 2.45 19.32
CA LEU A 242 3.72 3.45 20.39
C LEU A 242 5.01 3.43 21.21
N TYR A 243 5.51 2.26 21.57
CA TYR A 243 6.83 2.12 22.19
C TYR A 243 7.93 2.64 21.26
N TYR A 244 7.92 2.26 19.99
CA TYR A 244 8.90 2.68 19.00
C TYR A 244 8.90 4.20 18.81
N TRP A 245 7.72 4.81 18.68
CA TRP A 245 7.57 6.26 18.65
C TRP A 245 8.14 6.90 19.91
N HIS A 246 7.81 6.38 21.10
CA HIS A 246 8.31 6.91 22.36
C HIS A 246 9.84 7.00 22.39
N GLN A 247 10.53 5.98 21.89
CA GLN A 247 11.99 5.93 21.82
C GLN A 247 12.59 6.91 20.80
N TYR A 248 12.00 7.00 19.60
CA TYR A 248 12.60 7.73 18.47
C TYR A 248 12.01 9.11 18.20
N LYS A 249 10.98 9.54 18.96
CA LYS A 249 10.24 10.79 18.71
C LYS A 249 11.12 12.04 18.62
N HIS A 250 12.25 12.12 19.32
CA HIS A 250 13.07 13.36 19.38
C HIS A 250 13.94 13.58 18.14
N GLY A 251 14.35 12.52 17.46
CA GLY A 251 15.14 12.57 16.23
C GLY A 251 14.39 12.00 15.02
N TRP A 252 13.06 12.12 15.02
CA TRP A 252 12.24 11.42 14.02
C TRP A 252 12.44 11.97 12.61
N GLN A 253 12.90 11.12 11.69
CA GLN A 253 13.01 11.41 10.27
C GLN A 253 12.16 10.41 9.47
N TRP A 254 11.25 10.88 8.61
CA TRP A 254 10.36 9.96 7.91
C TRP A 254 11.11 9.05 6.95
N CYS A 255 12.13 9.58 6.27
CA CYS A 255 12.95 8.80 5.36
C CYS A 255 13.55 7.56 6.03
N GLU A 256 14.02 7.66 7.28
CA GLU A 256 14.64 6.53 7.99
C GLU A 256 13.65 5.55 8.61
N GLN A 257 12.47 6.04 9.00
CA GLN A 257 11.51 5.28 9.80
C GLN A 257 10.39 4.65 8.96
N LEU A 258 10.03 5.28 7.84
CA LEU A 258 8.90 4.87 7.00
C LEU A 258 9.00 3.42 6.51
N PRO A 259 10.15 2.92 5.98
CA PRO A 259 10.24 1.55 5.47
C PRO A 259 9.80 0.50 6.48
N LEU A 260 10.28 0.62 7.72
CA LEU A 260 9.93 -0.30 8.80
C LEU A 260 8.46 -0.20 9.17
N ILE A 261 7.93 1.02 9.33
CA ILE A 261 6.53 1.24 9.73
C ILE A 261 5.58 0.64 8.70
N VAL A 262 5.86 0.84 7.40
CA VAL A 262 5.06 0.28 6.31
C VAL A 262 5.12 -1.24 6.33
N LEU A 263 6.30 -1.85 6.47
CA LEU A 263 6.43 -3.30 6.57
C LEU A 263 5.62 -3.88 7.73
N VAL A 264 5.78 -3.34 8.94
CA VAL A 264 5.06 -3.83 10.12
C VAL A 264 3.56 -3.59 9.95
N SER A 265 3.14 -2.47 9.37
CA SER A 265 1.73 -2.16 9.10
C SER A 265 1.09 -3.20 8.21
N VAL A 266 1.71 -3.58 7.09
CA VAL A 266 1.14 -4.59 6.19
C VAL A 266 1.17 -5.99 6.81
N VAL A 267 2.27 -6.37 7.48
CA VAL A 267 2.40 -7.69 8.14
C VAL A 267 1.32 -7.91 9.20
N SER A 268 0.91 -6.84 9.89
CA SER A 268 -0.05 -6.88 10.99
C SER A 268 -1.43 -6.36 10.61
N SER A 269 -1.70 -6.06 9.34
CA SER A 269 -2.99 -5.54 8.88
C SER A 269 -4.11 -6.57 9.06
N PHE A 270 -5.33 -6.08 9.32
CA PHE A 270 -6.53 -6.93 9.41
C PHE A 270 -6.86 -7.66 8.11
N PHE A 271 -6.51 -7.03 6.98
CA PHE A 271 -6.60 -7.61 5.65
C PHE A 271 -5.64 -6.85 4.73
N ALA A 272 -5.04 -7.57 3.81
CA ALA A 272 -4.16 -7.08 2.76
C ALA A 272 -3.96 -8.21 1.77
N TRP A 273 -3.73 -7.89 0.50
CA TRP A 273 -3.42 -8.88 -0.52
C TRP A 273 -1.94 -8.89 -0.86
N THR A 274 -1.49 -9.95 -1.52
CA THR A 274 -0.10 -10.06 -1.98
C THR A 274 0.30 -8.86 -2.84
N TYR A 275 -0.59 -8.38 -3.72
CA TYR A 275 -0.33 -7.21 -4.58
C TYR A 275 -0.24 -5.87 -3.83
N ASP A 276 -0.76 -5.78 -2.59
CA ASP A 276 -0.60 -4.58 -1.76
C ASP A 276 0.84 -4.39 -1.28
N GLN A 277 1.65 -5.46 -1.32
CA GLN A 277 3.06 -5.43 -0.94
C GLN A 277 3.93 -4.62 -1.93
N VAL A 278 3.36 -4.10 -3.01
CA VAL A 278 3.96 -2.99 -3.79
C VAL A 278 4.36 -1.81 -2.88
N ALA A 279 3.68 -1.64 -1.74
CA ALA A 279 4.05 -0.66 -0.71
C ALA A 279 5.41 -0.92 -0.04
N PHE A 280 6.06 -2.08 -0.27
CA PHE A 280 7.37 -2.43 0.30
C PHE A 280 8.57 -1.85 -0.45
N PHE A 281 8.36 -1.21 -1.61
CA PHE A 281 9.46 -0.59 -2.35
C PHE A 281 10.33 0.40 -1.55
N PRO A 282 9.81 1.21 -0.59
CA PRO A 282 10.67 1.99 0.30
C PRO A 282 11.76 1.13 0.97
N ALA A 283 11.41 -0.04 1.50
CA ALA A 283 12.35 -0.96 2.14
C ALA A 283 13.25 -1.70 1.14
N ILE A 284 12.70 -2.15 0.01
CA ILE A 284 13.46 -2.85 -1.04
C ILE A 284 14.53 -1.94 -1.62
N ILE A 285 14.17 -0.69 -1.94
CA ILE A 285 15.09 0.28 -2.52
C ILE A 285 16.13 0.74 -1.50
N GLU A 286 15.73 0.98 -0.25
CA GLU A 286 16.67 1.32 0.82
C GLU A 286 17.72 0.22 1.02
N ALA A 287 17.29 -1.05 1.09
CA ALA A 287 18.22 -2.18 1.19
C ALA A 287 19.15 -2.30 -0.03
N ALA A 288 18.63 -2.08 -1.24
CA ALA A 288 19.43 -2.08 -2.47
C ALA A 288 20.49 -0.95 -2.48
N ILE A 289 20.18 0.22 -1.94
CA ILE A 289 21.13 1.32 -1.78
C ILE A 289 22.23 0.93 -0.79
N TRP A 290 21.88 0.32 0.35
CA TRP A 290 22.88 -0.15 1.31
C TRP A 290 23.84 -1.17 0.70
N ILE A 291 23.31 -2.11 -0.11
CA ILE A 291 24.12 -3.07 -0.88
C ILE A 291 25.08 -2.38 -1.83
N ARG A 292 24.65 -1.32 -2.50
CA ARG A 292 25.49 -0.61 -3.47
C ARG A 292 26.57 0.25 -2.82
N GLN A 293 26.26 0.91 -1.71
CA GLN A 293 27.12 1.95 -1.16
C GLN A 293 28.16 1.43 -0.16
N LYS A 294 27.90 0.28 0.48
CA LYS A 294 28.79 -0.26 1.51
C LYS A 294 29.27 -1.66 1.13
N PRO A 295 30.53 -2.01 1.44
CA PRO A 295 30.97 -3.40 1.39
C PRO A 295 30.16 -4.17 2.41
N LEU A 296 29.25 -5.01 1.93
CA LEU A 296 28.40 -5.78 2.82
C LEU A 296 29.08 -7.09 3.26
N PRO A 297 28.79 -7.55 4.49
CA PRO A 297 29.28 -8.83 4.98
C PRO A 297 28.63 -10.01 4.23
N TRP A 298 29.24 -11.19 4.35
CA TRP A 298 28.87 -12.41 3.63
C TRP A 298 27.39 -12.83 3.77
N HIS A 299 26.72 -12.50 4.88
CA HIS A 299 25.31 -12.84 5.08
C HIS A 299 24.35 -11.89 4.38
N ALA A 300 24.77 -10.68 3.99
CA ALA A 300 23.93 -9.81 3.17
C ALA A 300 23.88 -10.27 1.70
N PHE A 301 24.92 -10.97 1.25
CA PHE A 301 24.88 -11.74 0.00
C PHE A 301 23.83 -12.86 0.08
N TRP A 302 23.73 -13.57 1.21
CA TRP A 302 22.66 -14.53 1.45
C TRP A 302 21.29 -13.86 1.60
N ALA A 303 21.19 -12.66 2.16
CA ALA A 303 19.93 -11.92 2.25
C ALA A 303 19.42 -11.48 0.86
N ALA A 304 20.31 -11.09 -0.05
CA ALA A 304 19.93 -10.83 -1.45
C ALA A 304 19.45 -12.10 -2.16
N ARG A 305 20.11 -13.25 -1.92
CA ARG A 305 19.64 -14.55 -2.41
C ARG A 305 18.31 -14.97 -1.81
N LEU A 306 18.08 -14.68 -0.53
CA LEU A 306 16.81 -14.93 0.15
C LEU A 306 15.69 -14.09 -0.48
N TYR A 307 15.93 -12.82 -0.81
CA TYR A 307 14.97 -11.99 -1.55
C TYR A 307 14.59 -12.63 -2.91
N ILE A 308 15.59 -13.12 -3.66
CA ILE A 308 15.37 -13.82 -4.93
C ILE A 308 14.57 -15.11 -4.69
N ALA A 309 14.91 -15.90 -3.67
CA ALA A 309 14.23 -17.15 -3.32
C ALA A 309 12.76 -16.91 -2.91
N ILE A 310 12.47 -15.87 -2.12
CA ILE A 310 11.11 -15.49 -1.74
C ILE A 310 10.29 -15.15 -3.00
N ASN A 311 10.84 -14.35 -3.91
CA ASN A 311 10.16 -14.00 -5.16
C ASN A 311 9.97 -15.23 -6.07
N ALA A 312 11.00 -16.07 -6.24
CA ALA A 312 10.91 -17.28 -7.06
C ALA A 312 9.85 -18.25 -6.49
N CYS A 313 9.84 -18.44 -5.17
CA CYS A 313 8.83 -19.25 -4.49
C CYS A 313 7.42 -18.69 -4.70
N HIS A 314 7.23 -17.36 -4.55
CA HIS A 314 5.94 -16.72 -4.82
C HIS A 314 5.48 -16.92 -6.27
N ALA A 315 6.38 -16.72 -7.25
CA ALA A 315 6.07 -16.91 -8.66
C ALA A 315 5.68 -18.37 -8.98
N VAL A 316 6.44 -19.35 -8.48
CA VAL A 316 6.16 -20.78 -8.69
C VAL A 316 4.84 -21.17 -8.04
N LEU A 317 4.59 -20.75 -6.80
CA LEU A 317 3.35 -21.07 -6.11
C LEU A 317 2.14 -20.47 -6.83
N ARG A 318 2.26 -19.27 -7.43
CA ARG A 318 1.15 -18.65 -8.19
C ARG A 318 0.72 -19.41 -9.43
N ILE A 319 1.54 -20.32 -9.94
CA ILE A 319 1.17 -21.21 -11.03
C ILE A 319 0.13 -22.25 -10.55
N TRP A 320 0.22 -22.70 -9.30
CA TRP A 320 -0.54 -23.83 -8.78
C TRP A 320 -1.59 -23.45 -7.73
N ILE A 321 -1.39 -22.34 -7.01
CA ILE A 321 -2.23 -21.91 -5.90
C ILE A 321 -2.85 -20.55 -6.26
N ALA A 322 -4.13 -20.56 -6.61
CA ALA A 322 -4.86 -19.33 -6.89
C ALA A 322 -5.27 -18.60 -5.60
N ASP A 323 -5.52 -19.34 -4.53
CA ASP A 323 -6.08 -18.81 -3.28
C ASP A 323 -5.06 -17.93 -2.53
N GLU A 324 -5.49 -16.71 -2.26
CA GLU A 324 -4.74 -15.66 -1.58
C GLU A 324 -4.34 -16.05 -0.15
N LEU A 325 -5.14 -16.86 0.55
CA LEU A 325 -4.88 -17.26 1.94
C LEU A 325 -3.47 -17.82 2.14
N TRP A 326 -3.03 -18.71 1.25
CA TRP A 326 -1.79 -19.49 1.38
C TRP A 326 -0.51 -18.66 1.26
N TYR A 327 -0.63 -17.36 0.96
CA TYR A 327 0.48 -16.43 0.90
C TYR A 327 0.66 -15.61 2.20
N PHE A 328 0.01 -16.00 3.30
CA PHE A 328 0.13 -15.32 4.60
C PHE A 328 1.58 -15.19 5.12
N TRP A 329 2.50 -16.04 4.66
CA TRP A 329 3.92 -16.03 5.01
C TRP A 329 4.73 -14.96 4.25
N LEU A 330 4.20 -14.43 3.14
CA LEU A 330 4.97 -13.62 2.19
C LEU A 330 5.39 -12.27 2.77
N ALA A 331 4.45 -11.52 3.36
CA ALA A 331 4.77 -10.24 4.00
C ALA A 331 5.75 -10.40 5.18
N PRO A 332 5.57 -11.37 6.10
CA PRO A 332 6.54 -11.68 7.14
C PRO A 332 7.93 -12.04 6.59
N ALA A 333 8.01 -12.78 5.49
CA ALA A 333 9.29 -13.15 4.87
C ALA A 333 10.05 -11.92 4.34
N PHE A 334 9.37 -10.98 3.67
CA PHE A 334 10.00 -9.73 3.23
C PHE A 334 10.38 -8.83 4.41
N PHE A 335 9.56 -8.78 5.46
CA PHE A 335 9.90 -8.05 6.69
C PHE A 335 11.17 -8.61 7.35
N ALA A 336 11.23 -9.93 7.56
CA ALA A 336 12.42 -10.60 8.10
C ALA A 336 13.66 -10.36 7.22
N ASN A 337 13.51 -10.45 5.90
CA ASN A 337 14.59 -10.17 4.95
C ASN A 337 15.14 -8.73 5.11
N TYR A 338 14.26 -7.73 5.20
CA TYR A 338 14.66 -6.35 5.43
C TYR A 338 15.36 -6.14 6.79
N LEU A 339 14.91 -6.82 7.85
CA LEU A 339 15.53 -6.72 9.17
C LEU A 339 16.99 -7.18 9.18
N ILE A 340 17.36 -8.18 8.36
CA ILE A 340 18.76 -8.63 8.21
C ILE A 340 19.65 -7.48 7.75
N PHE A 341 19.24 -6.76 6.71
CA PHE A 341 19.99 -5.60 6.20
C PHE A 341 20.04 -4.46 7.21
N ARG A 342 18.90 -4.15 7.84
CA ARG A 342 18.80 -3.05 8.78
C ARG A 342 19.63 -3.25 10.04
N TRP A 343 19.69 -4.47 10.56
CA TRP A 343 20.50 -4.82 11.72
C TRP A 343 22.00 -4.60 11.47
N GLU A 344 22.47 -4.98 10.28
CA GLU A 344 23.87 -4.73 9.88
C GLU A 344 24.21 -3.25 9.78
N MET A 345 23.33 -2.47 9.17
CA MET A 345 23.54 -1.04 9.05
C MET A 345 23.63 -0.35 10.41
N LYS A 346 22.82 -0.79 11.39
CA LYS A 346 22.90 -0.30 12.78
C LYS A 346 24.19 -0.72 13.49
N LYS A 347 24.77 -1.88 13.17
CA LYS A 347 26.09 -2.27 13.72
C LYS A 347 27.23 -1.45 13.15
N MET A 348 27.19 -1.17 11.84
CA MET A 348 28.23 -0.39 11.15
C MET A 348 28.22 1.10 11.49
N ALA A 349 27.06 1.61 11.91
CA ALA A 349 26.92 2.97 12.45
C ALA A 349 26.69 2.86 13.96
N PRO A 350 27.73 2.65 14.79
CA PRO A 350 27.54 2.76 16.23
C PRO A 350 26.95 4.14 16.51
N PHE A 351 25.87 4.16 17.30
CA PHE A 351 25.30 5.38 17.87
C PHE A 351 26.45 6.27 18.33
N LYS A 352 26.75 7.33 17.60
CA LYS A 352 27.34 8.50 18.23
C LYS A 352 26.23 9.06 19.09
N SER A 353 26.24 8.75 20.38
CA SER A 353 25.71 9.69 21.36
C SER A 353 26.40 11.02 21.05
N ILE A 354 25.65 11.96 20.50
CA ILE A 354 26.07 13.34 20.53
C ILE A 354 25.80 13.76 21.97
N ASP A 355 26.77 13.50 22.84
CA ASP A 355 26.94 14.29 24.05
C ASP A 355 27.37 15.68 23.59
N VAL A 356 26.42 16.62 23.52
CA VAL A 356 26.62 18.06 23.77
C VAL A 356 25.36 18.60 24.44
#